data_AF-A0A924VM25-F1
#
_entry.id   AF-A0A924VM25-F1
#
_cell.length_a   1.000
_cell.length_b   1.000
_cell.length_c   1.000
_cell.angle_alpha   90.00
_cell.angle_beta   90.00
_cell.angle_gamma   90.00
#
_symmetry.space_group_name_H-M   'P 1'
#
loop_
_entity.id
_entity.type
_entity.pdbx_description
1 polymer ?
#
loop_
_entity_poly.entity_id
_entity_poly.type
_entity_poly.pdbx_seq_one_letter_code
_entity_poly.pdbx_strand_id
1 'polypeptide(L)' 'MAATLIHLVRHGEVYNPKGILYGRLPGYHLSELGQRMAAAAAGELAGHPITALYASPLQRAQESAAPWSASFGLDIV' A
#
# COMPACT_ATOMS: atom_id res chain seq x y z
N MET A 1 10.13 -15.89 -12.79
CA MET A 1 10.20 -16.96 -11.77
C MET A 1 8.90 -16.93 -10.99
N ALA A 2 8.32 -18.07 -10.62
CA ALA A 2 7.09 -18.08 -9.83
C ALA A 2 7.39 -17.68 -8.38
N ALA A 3 6.50 -16.90 -7.75
CA ALA A 3 6.63 -16.55 -6.34
C ALA A 3 6.36 -17.79 -5.46
N THR A 4 7.16 -17.98 -4.41
CA THR A 4 6.95 -19.03 -3.40
C THR A 4 6.09 -18.55 -2.23
N LEU A 5 6.02 -17.24 -2.01
CA LEU A 5 5.22 -16.57 -0.99
C LEU A 5 4.66 -15.26 -1.54
N ILE A 6 3.39 -14.98 -1.25
CA ILE A 6 2.71 -13.74 -1.65
C ILE A 6 2.12 -13.09 -0.39
N HIS A 7 2.52 -11.86 -0.12
CA HIS A 7 1.91 -11.04 0.92
C HIS A 7 0.79 -10.19 0.30
N LEU A 8 -0.44 -10.35 0.79
CA LEU A 8 -1.58 -9.55 0.36
C LEU A 8 -1.87 -8.49 1.41
N VAL A 9 -1.49 -7.25 1.10
CA VAL A 9 -1.64 -6.11 2.01
C VAL A 9 -2.75 -5.20 1.49
N ARG A 10 -3.74 -4.92 2.33
CA ARG A 10 -4.79 -3.94 2.01
C ARG A 10 -4.20 -2.53 2.13
N HIS A 11 -4.69 -1.60 1.30
CA HIS A 11 -4.39 -0.18 1.47
C HIS A 11 -4.72 0.29 2.90
N GLY A 12 -4.00 1.31 3.38
CA GLY A 12 -4.25 1.95 4.66
C GLY A 12 -5.64 2.60 4.74
N GLU A 13 -6.00 3.09 5.92
CA GLU A 13 -7.24 3.85 6.09
C GLU A 13 -7.33 5.02 5.10
N VAL A 14 -8.49 5.17 4.47
CA VAL A 14 -8.78 6.26 3.54
C VAL A 14 -9.52 7.36 4.28
N TYR A 15 -9.15 8.62 4.02
CA TYR A 15 -9.89 9.76 4.54
C TYR A 15 -11.30 9.80 3.91
N ASN A 16 -12.31 9.39 4.67
CA ASN A 16 -13.70 9.27 4.21
C ASN A 16 -14.71 9.72 5.28
N PRO A 17 -14.73 11.01 5.66
CA PRO A 17 -15.56 11.51 6.77
C PRO A 17 -17.07 11.36 6.52
N LYS A 18 -17.48 11.27 5.25
CA LYS A 18 -18.88 11.14 4.84
C LYS A 18 -19.33 9.67 4.70
N GLY A 19 -18.46 8.70 4.98
CA GLY A 19 -18.78 7.27 4.90
C GLY A 19 -19.20 6.80 3.50
N ILE A 20 -18.71 7.46 2.45
CA ILE A 20 -19.09 7.13 1.06
C ILE A 20 -18.48 5.80 0.66
N LEU A 21 -19.27 4.91 0.04
CA LEU A 21 -18.77 3.72 -0.61
C LEU A 21 -18.12 4.10 -1.95
N TYR A 22 -16.81 4.31 -1.93
CA TYR A 22 -16.10 4.98 -3.04
C TYR A 22 -15.58 4.07 -4.16
N GLY A 23 -15.54 2.75 -3.98
CA GLY A 23 -15.16 1.81 -5.05
C GLY A 23 -13.89 2.23 -5.83
N ARG A 24 -14.05 2.57 -7.12
CA ARG A 24 -12.99 3.03 -8.03
C ARG A 24 -12.98 4.55 -8.27
N LEU A 25 -13.75 5.32 -7.49
CA LEU A 25 -13.77 6.78 -7.61
C LEU A 25 -12.37 7.36 -7.34
N PRO A 26 -11.93 8.36 -8.12
CA PRO A 26 -10.68 9.08 -7.86
C PRO A 26 -10.81 10.02 -6.66
N GLY A 27 -9.68 10.53 -6.15
CA GLY A 27 -9.64 11.51 -5.06
C GLY A 27 -9.81 10.94 -3.66
N TYR A 28 -9.76 9.62 -3.51
CA TYR A 28 -9.78 8.94 -2.22
C TYR A 28 -8.36 8.55 -1.82
N HIS A 29 -7.77 9.42 -1.01
CA HIS A 29 -6.42 9.33 -0.47
C HIS A 29 -6.40 8.70 0.91
N LEU A 30 -5.23 8.24 1.35
CA LEU A 30 -5.00 7.83 2.72
C LEU A 30 -5.24 8.98 3.70
N SER A 31 -5.85 8.65 4.84
CA SER A 31 -5.83 9.54 5.99
C SER A 31 -4.41 9.59 6.58
N GLU A 32 -4.15 10.53 7.49
CA GLU A 32 -2.88 10.53 8.24
C GLU A 32 -2.65 9.21 8.99
N LEU A 33 -3.72 8.61 9.52
CA LEU A 33 -3.64 7.29 10.12
C LEU A 33 -3.30 6.23 9.07
N GLY A 34 -3.93 6.26 7.90
CA GLY A 34 -3.63 5.36 6.79
C GLY A 34 -2.18 5.42 6.34
N GLN A 35 -1.59 6.62 6.29
CA GLN A 35 -0.16 6.80 5.98
C GLN A 35 0.73 6.15 7.03
N ARG A 36 0.42 6.32 8.33
CA ARG A 36 1.15 5.65 9.42
C ARG A 36 0.99 4.13 9.37
N MET A 37 -0.20 3.63 9.04
CA MET A 37 -0.45 2.19 8.87
C MET A 37 0.40 1.62 7.72
N ALA A 38 0.47 2.32 6.58
CA ALA A 38 1.27 1.87 5.45
C ALA A 38 2.77 1.80 5.79
N ALA A 39 3.29 2.82 6.48
CA ALA A 39 4.67 2.83 6.95
C ALA A 39 4.97 1.70 7.96
N ALA A 40 4.06 1.49 8.93
CA ALA A 40 4.20 0.41 9.91
C ALA A 40 4.18 -0.98 9.26
N ALA A 41 3.29 -1.20 8.29
CA ALA A 41 3.19 -2.47 7.57
C ALA A 41 4.45 -2.77 6.75
N ALA A 42 5.04 -1.75 6.09
CA ALA A 42 6.32 -1.91 5.39
C ALA A 42 7.46 -2.22 6.38
N GLY A 43 7.49 -1.55 7.53
CA GLY A 43 8.47 -1.78 8.59
C GLY A 43 8.42 -3.19 9.18
N GLU A 44 7.22 -3.77 9.32
CA GLU A 44 7.05 -5.14 9.85
C GLU A 44 7.72 -6.21 8.97
N LEU A 45 7.76 -5.99 7.65
CA LEU A 45 8.42 -6.91 6.72
C LEU A 45 9.86 -6.50 6.38
N ALA A 46 10.44 -5.51 7.06
CA ALA A 46 11.82 -5.12 6.84
C ALA A 46 12.77 -6.31 7.01
N GLY A 47 13.65 -6.54 6.03
CA GLY A 47 14.59 -7.68 6.02
C GLY A 47 14.03 -8.98 5.44
N HIS A 48 12.74 -9.06 5.12
CA HIS A 48 12.20 -10.17 4.33
C HIS A 48 12.70 -10.11 2.88
N PRO A 49 12.85 -11.25 2.19
CA PRO A 49 13.30 -11.32 0.80
C PRO A 49 12.18 -10.94 -0.19
N ILE A 50 11.66 -9.71 -0.08
CA ILE A 50 10.67 -9.17 -1.01
C ILE A 50 11.38 -8.77 -2.30
N THR A 51 10.97 -9.39 -3.41
CA THR A 51 11.65 -9.25 -4.71
C THR A 51 10.81 -8.51 -5.76
N ALA A 52 9.53 -8.29 -5.50
CA ALA A 52 8.64 -7.56 -6.39
C ALA A 52 7.52 -6.89 -5.58
N LEU A 53 7.07 -5.73 -6.05
CA LEU A 53 6.00 -4.94 -5.46
C LEU A 53 4.96 -4.64 -6.55
N TYR A 54 3.74 -5.14 -6.34
CA TYR A 54 2.62 -4.90 -7.24
C TYR A 54 1.55 -4.14 -6.48
N ALA A 55 0.96 -3.12 -7.11
CA ALA A 55 -0.12 -2.37 -6.49
C ALA A 55 -1.24 -2.07 -7.47
N SER A 56 -2.47 -2.01 -6.95
CA SER A 56 -3.59 -1.47 -7.71
C SER A 56 -3.28 -0.05 -8.19
N PRO A 57 -3.69 0.37 -9.40
CA PRO A 57 -3.46 1.72 -9.90
C PRO A 57 -4.28 2.78 -9.16
N LEU A 58 -5.15 2.39 -8.22
CA LEU A 58 -5.93 3.32 -7.42
C LEU A 58 -5.04 4.08 -6.44
N GLN A 59 -5.26 5.39 -6.33
CA GLN A 59 -4.49 6.33 -5.51
C GLN A 59 -4.14 5.83 -4.11
N ARG A 60 -5.13 5.44 -3.30
CA ARG A 60 -4.92 4.88 -1.96
C ARG A 60 -3.96 3.68 -1.91
N ALA A 61 -3.94 2.85 -2.95
CA ALA A 61 -3.06 1.70 -3.03
C ALA A 61 -1.63 2.14 -3.40
N GLN A 62 -1.50 3.09 -4.33
CA GLN A 62 -0.20 3.71 -4.68
C GLN A 62 0.43 4.43 -3.47
N GLU A 63 -0.36 5.22 -2.74
CA GLU A 63 0.07 5.89 -1.51
C GLU A 63 0.46 4.88 -0.42
N SER A 64 -0.25 3.74 -0.34
CA SER A 64 0.11 2.67 0.60
C SER A 64 1.38 1.94 0.20
N ALA A 65 1.65 1.81 -1.11
CA ALA A 65 2.82 1.12 -1.64
C ALA A 65 4.09 1.99 -1.64
N ALA A 66 3.97 3.31 -1.62
CA ALA A 66 5.11 4.23 -1.55
C ALA A 66 6.13 3.91 -0.44
N PRO A 67 5.74 3.69 0.84
CA PRO A 67 6.70 3.29 1.87
C PRO A 67 7.35 1.92 1.61
N TRP A 68 6.65 0.99 0.96
CA TRP A 68 7.23 -0.30 0.56
C TRP A 68 8.30 -0.11 -0.51
N SER A 69 8.00 0.69 -1.54
CA SER A 69 8.97 1.02 -2.58
C SER A 69 10.24 1.63 -1.99
N ALA A 70 10.09 2.57 -1.05
CA ALA A 70 11.22 3.18 -0.36
C ALA A 70 11.99 2.20 0.55
N SER A 71 11.30 1.34 1.32
CA SER A 71 11.93 0.41 2.26
C SER A 71 12.67 -0.75 1.56
N PHE A 72 12.16 -1.23 0.43
CA PHE A 72 12.73 -2.37 -0.29
C PHE A 72 13.52 -1.98 -1.55
N GLY A 73 13.51 -0.69 -1.93
CA GLY A 73 14.20 -0.22 -3.14
C GLY A 73 13.62 -0.81 -4.42
N LEU A 74 12.29 -1.02 -4.46
CA LEU A 74 11.58 -1.65 -5.57
C LEU A 74 10.64 -0.66 -6.26
N ASP A 75 10.55 -0.74 -7.58
CA ASP A 75 9.52 -0.04 -8.33
C ASP A 75 8.14 -0.64 -8.05
N ILE A 76 7.12 0.22 -8.05
CA ILE A 76 5.72 -0.21 -7.98
C ILE A 76 5.28 -0.58 -9.39
N VAL A 77 4.93 -1.86 -9.58
CA VAL A 77 4.39 -2.40 -10.84
C VAL A 77 2.87 -2.39 -10.84
#